data_AF-A0A413SV27-F1
#
_entry.id   AF-A0A413SV27-F1
#
_cell.length_a   1.000
_cell.length_b   1.000
_cell.length_c   1.000
_cell.angle_alpha   90.00
_cell.angle_beta   90.00
_cell.angle_gamma   90.00
#
_symmetry.space_group_name_H-M   'P 1'
#
loop_
_entity.id
_entity.type
_entity.pdbx_description
1 polymer ?
#
loop_
_entity_poly.entity_id
_entity_poly.type
_entity_poly.pdbx_seq_one_letter_code
_entity_poly.pdbx_strand_id
1 'polypeptide(L)'
;MRQNKKENKNKRKNEEWIQKARHASSVKDIAHVIETMQFHRIFGLVDEQEVWDKLLILDEMYHRVFFIQEEKFRMQLKEKHGAEYTI
;
A
#
# COMPACT_ATOMS: atom_id res chain seq x y z
N MET A 1 32.16 -7.68 -13.40
CA MET A 1 30.71 -7.92 -13.61
C MET A 1 29.94 -8.27 -12.31
N ARG A 2 30.08 -7.51 -11.21
CA ARG A 2 29.37 -7.78 -9.93
C ARG A 2 28.30 -6.73 -9.56
N GLN A 3 28.36 -5.51 -10.13
CA GLN A 3 27.40 -4.44 -9.84
C GLN A 3 25.99 -4.70 -10.43
N ASN A 4 25.89 -5.15 -11.69
CA ASN A 4 24.60 -5.41 -12.36
C ASN A 4 23.70 -6.42 -11.62
N LYS A 5 24.27 -7.34 -10.82
CA LYS A 5 23.49 -8.38 -10.12
C LYS A 5 22.80 -7.85 -8.86
N LYS A 6 23.37 -6.85 -8.17
CA LYS A 6 22.75 -6.20 -6.99
C LYS A 6 21.63 -5.25 -7.42
N GLU A 7 21.88 -4.48 -8.47
CA GLU A 7 20.90 -3.52 -9.02
C GLU A 7 19.63 -4.22 -9.52
N ASN A 8 19.77 -5.34 -10.25
CA ASN A 8 18.62 -6.13 -10.70
C ASN A 8 17.84 -6.78 -9.55
N LYS A 9 18.51 -7.16 -8.46
CA LYS A 9 17.84 -7.77 -7.30
C LYS A 9 16.99 -6.74 -6.54
N ASN A 10 17.46 -5.51 -6.46
CA ASN A 10 16.73 -4.43 -5.80
C ASN A 10 15.53 -3.95 -6.64
N LYS A 11 15.67 -3.87 -7.97
CA LYS A 11 14.54 -3.57 -8.88
C LYS A 11 13.39 -4.58 -8.73
N ARG A 12 13.70 -5.89 -8.75
CA ARG A 12 12.68 -6.94 -8.60
C ARG A 12 11.92 -6.85 -7.27
N LYS A 13 12.63 -6.59 -6.17
CA LYS A 13 12.00 -6.40 -4.86
C LYS A 13 11.07 -5.19 -4.81
N ASN A 14 11.42 -4.11 -5.50
CA ASN A 14 10.59 -2.92 -5.57
C ASN A 14 9.31 -3.18 -6.39
N GLU A 15 9.42 -3.89 -7.51
CA GLU A 15 8.27 -4.32 -8.33
C GLU A 15 7.33 -5.24 -7.55
N GLU A 16 7.86 -6.23 -6.83
CA GLU A 16 7.09 -7.13 -5.97
C GLU A 16 6.33 -6.36 -4.87
N TRP A 17 6.96 -5.35 -4.26
CA TRP A 17 6.31 -4.49 -3.27
C TRP A 17 5.17 -3.66 -3.87
N ILE A 18 5.39 -3.02 -5.02
CA ILE A 18 4.35 -2.25 -5.73
C ILE A 18 3.18 -3.16 -6.12
N GLN A 19 3.44 -4.39 -6.53
CA GLN A 19 2.39 -5.35 -6.85
C GLN A 19 1.56 -5.71 -5.61
N LYS A 20 2.19 -5.95 -4.46
CA LYS A 20 1.47 -6.20 -3.20
C LYS A 20 0.66 -5.00 -2.75
N ALA A 21 1.22 -3.79 -2.87
CA ALA A 21 0.54 -2.54 -2.58
C ALA A 21 -0.77 -2.40 -3.39
N ARG A 22 -0.71 -2.68 -4.70
CA ARG A 22 -1.88 -2.62 -5.59
C ARG A 22 -3.01 -3.61 -5.25
N HIS A 23 -2.71 -4.69 -4.53
CA HIS A 23 -3.70 -5.72 -4.17
C HIS A 23 -4.16 -5.61 -2.71
N ALA A 24 -3.68 -4.62 -1.95
CA ALA A 24 -4.12 -4.44 -0.58
C ALA A 24 -5.61 -4.07 -0.53
N SER A 25 -6.36 -4.84 0.25
CA SER A 25 -7.81 -4.72 0.39
C SER A 25 -8.26 -4.64 1.86
N SER A 26 -7.31 -4.78 2.78
CA SER A 26 -7.52 -4.74 4.22
C SER A 26 -6.38 -4.03 4.95
N VAL A 27 -6.63 -3.60 6.18
CA VAL A 27 -5.59 -3.01 7.06
C VAL A 27 -4.46 -4.02 7.32
N LYS A 28 -4.78 -5.31 7.35
CA LYS A 28 -3.79 -6.39 7.50
C LYS A 28 -2.84 -6.44 6.29
N ASP A 29 -3.37 -6.24 5.08
CA ASP A 29 -2.56 -6.20 3.87
C ASP A 29 -1.64 -4.98 3.87
N ILE A 30 -2.14 -3.80 4.31
CA ILE A 30 -1.33 -2.59 4.47
C ILE A 30 -0.18 -2.84 5.45
N ALA A 31 -0.46 -3.44 6.62
CA ALA A 31 0.56 -3.76 7.60
C ALA A 31 1.65 -4.66 7.02
N HIS A 32 1.27 -5.69 6.26
CA HIS A 32 2.22 -6.59 5.61
C HIS A 32 3.07 -5.90 4.52
N VAL A 33 2.49 -4.96 3.78
CA VAL A 33 3.21 -4.15 2.80
C VAL A 33 4.22 -3.23 3.47
N ILE A 34 3.88 -2.63 4.63
CA ILE A 34 4.81 -1.81 5.41
C ILE A 34 5.94 -2.68 5.99
N GLU A 35 5.64 -3.86 6.53
CA GLU A 35 6.65 -4.79 7.06
C GLU A 35 7.68 -5.22 6.01
N THR A 36 7.23 -5.36 4.76
CA THR A 36 8.08 -5.79 3.64
C THR A 36 8.70 -4.62 2.86
N MET A 37 8.42 -3.39 3.28
CA MET A 37 8.93 -2.17 2.67
C MET A 37 10.44 -2.06 2.87
N GLN A 38 11.17 -1.81 1.78
CA GLN A 38 12.60 -1.56 1.80
C GLN A 38 12.88 -0.24 1.09
N PHE A 39 13.82 0.54 1.64
CA PHE A 39 14.32 1.77 1.04
C PHE A 39 15.73 1.53 0.49
N HIS A 40 16.01 2.07 -0.68
CA HIS A 40 17.35 2.15 -1.21
C HIS A 40 18.15 3.15 -0.38
N ARG A 41 19.36 2.73 0.00
CA ARG A 41 20.33 3.60 0.62
C ARG A 41 21.39 3.96 -0.40
N ILE A 42 21.55 5.25 -0.66
CA ILE A 42 22.60 5.81 -1.50
C ILE A 42 23.54 6.59 -0.57
N PHE A 43 24.83 6.22 -0.54
CA PHE A 43 25.84 6.78 0.37
C PHE A 43 25.47 6.77 1.87
N GLY A 44 24.69 5.78 2.31
CA GLY A 44 24.26 5.66 3.72
C GLY A 44 23.04 6.51 4.08
N LEU A 45 22.61 7.40 3.18
CA LEU A 45 21.36 8.14 3.26
C LEU A 45 20.26 7.39 2.53
N VAL A 46 19.03 7.52 3.00
CA VAL A 46 17.85 7.01 2.29
C VAL A 46 17.56 7.97 1.14
N ASP A 47 17.19 7.43 -0.01
CA ASP A 47 16.71 8.23 -1.14
C ASP A 47 15.37 8.89 -0.77
N GLU A 48 15.37 10.21 -0.63
CA GLU A 48 14.20 11.00 -0.24
C GLU A 48 13.07 10.86 -1.27
N GLN A 49 13.39 10.83 -2.57
CA GLN A 49 12.39 10.68 -3.63
C GLN A 49 11.67 9.34 -3.50
N GLU A 50 12.42 8.28 -3.22
CA GLU A 50 11.83 6.96 -2.99
C GLU A 50 10.93 6.92 -1.75
N VAL A 51 11.29 7.67 -0.70
CA VAL A 51 10.45 7.78 0.50
C VAL A 51 9.12 8.43 0.16
N TRP A 52 9.14 9.58 -0.54
CA TRP A 52 7.93 10.27 -0.95
C TRP A 52 7.05 9.42 -1.87
N ASP A 53 7.64 8.76 -2.87
CA ASP A 53 6.90 7.90 -3.80
C ASP A 53 6.20 6.75 -3.06
N LYS A 54 6.88 6.11 -2.10
CA LYS A 54 6.27 5.01 -1.35
C LYS A 54 5.24 5.49 -0.33
N LEU A 55 5.41 6.69 0.25
CA LEU A 55 4.40 7.31 1.11
C LEU A 55 3.12 7.61 0.33
N LEU A 56 3.24 8.11 -0.90
CA LEU A 56 2.09 8.35 -1.78
C LEU A 56 1.31 7.05 -2.07
N ILE A 57 2.02 5.96 -2.35
CA ILE A 57 1.39 4.64 -2.58
C ILE A 57 0.68 4.14 -1.31
N LEU A 58 1.26 4.34 -0.12
CA LEU A 58 0.63 3.97 1.13
C LEU A 58 -0.67 4.77 1.39
N ASP A 59 -0.66 6.06 1.05
CA ASP A 59 -1.84 6.92 1.17
C ASP A 59 -2.98 6.43 0.24
N GLU A 60 -2.66 6.12 -1.02
CA GLU A 60 -3.63 5.54 -1.97
C GLU A 60 -4.19 4.19 -1.48
N MET A 61 -3.34 3.33 -0.91
CA MET A 61 -3.78 2.06 -0.34
C MET A 61 -4.73 2.27 0.84
N TYR A 62 -4.41 3.20 1.74
CA TYR A 62 -5.25 3.52 2.88
C TYR A 62 -6.61 4.05 2.43
N HIS A 63 -6.64 4.99 1.49
CA HIS A 63 -7.87 5.52 0.90
C HIS A 63 -8.73 4.41 0.28
N ARG A 64 -8.12 3.47 -0.45
CA ARG A 64 -8.85 2.35 -1.05
C ARG A 64 -9.44 1.41 0.01
N VAL A 65 -8.66 1.04 1.02
CA VAL A 65 -9.14 0.19 2.11
C VAL A 65 -10.25 0.88 2.90
N PHE A 66 -10.11 2.18 3.16
CA PHE A 66 -11.14 2.99 3.78
C PHE A 66 -12.45 2.94 2.97
N PHE A 67 -12.38 3.21 1.67
CA PHE A 67 -13.55 3.19 0.80
C PHE A 67 -14.25 1.82 0.78
N ILE A 68 -13.49 0.73 0.66
CA ILE A 68 -14.03 -0.64 0.68
C ILE A 68 -14.71 -0.94 2.02
N GLN A 69 -14.13 -0.51 3.15
CA GLN A 69 -14.72 -0.72 4.46
C GLN A 69 -15.96 0.14 4.68
N GLU A 70 -15.93 1.40 4.25
CA GLU A 70 -17.06 2.32 4.32
C GLU A 70 -18.24 1.80 3.49
N GLU A 71 -18.02 1.35 2.26
CA GLU A 71 -19.09 0.77 1.43
C GLU A 71 -19.70 -0.48 2.07
N LYS A 72 -18.87 -1.38 2.61
CA LYS A 72 -19.35 -2.57 3.33
C LYS A 72 -20.18 -2.18 4.55
N PHE A 73 -19.73 -1.19 5.32
CA PHE A 73 -20.46 -0.70 6.49
C PHE A 73 -21.78 -0.05 6.09
N ARG A 74 -21.80 0.77 5.04
CA ARG A 74 -23.03 1.39 4.49
C ARG A 74 -24.02 0.34 3.98
N MET A 75 -23.56 -0.72 3.31
CA MET A 75 -24.42 -1.84 2.90
C MET A 75 -25.02 -2.55 4.12
N GLN A 76 -24.21 -2.87 5.12
CA GLN A 76 -24.69 -3.49 6.37
C GLN A 76 -25.72 -2.62 7.10
N LEU A 77 -25.51 -1.31 7.14
CA LEU A 77 -26.49 -0.37 7.71
C LEU A 77 -27.80 -0.37 6.92
N LYS A 78 -27.74 -0.34 5.58
CA LYS A 78 -28.93 -0.39 4.71
C LYS A 78 -29.72 -1.69 4.88
N GLU A 79 -29.03 -2.83 5.01
CA GLU A 79 -29.65 -4.14 5.24
C GLU A 79 -30.29 -4.25 6.63
N LYS A 80 -29.63 -3.71 7.66
CA LYS A 80 -30.10 -3.81 9.06
C LYS A 80 -31.20 -2.79 9.39
N HIS A 81 -31.17 -1.61 8.77
CA HIS A 81 -32.07 -0.49 9.09
C HIS A 81 -33.06 -0.13 7.97
N GLY A 82 -33.16 -0.91 6.89
CA GLY A 82 -34.23 -0.80 5.90
C GLY A 82 -34.50 0.62 5.44
N ALA A 83 -33.63 1.18 4.60
CA ALA A 83 -33.84 2.45 3.88
C ALA A 83 -34.06 3.73 4.71
N GLU A 84 -33.99 3.71 6.05
CA GLU A 84 -33.98 4.94 6.86
C GLU A 84 -32.58 5.25 7.40
N TYR A 85 -31.68 5.62 6.50
CA TYR A 85 -30.50 6.41 6.87
C TYR A 85 -30.21 7.38 5.73
N THR A 86 -31.07 8.39 5.63
CA THR A 86 -30.81 9.59 4.84
C THR A 86 -30.04 10.55 5.76
N ILE A 87 -28.79 10.84 5.39
CA ILE A 87 -28.01 11.95 5.96
C ILE A 87 -28.48 13.24 5.27
#